data_AF-A0A1H3J154-F1
#
_entry.id   AF-A0A1H3J154-F1
#
_cell.length_a   1.000
_cell.length_b   1.000
_cell.length_c   1.000
_cell.angle_alpha   90.00
_cell.angle_beta   90.00
_cell.angle_gamma   90.00
#
_symmetry.space_group_name_H-M   'P 1'
#
loop_
_entity.id
_entity.type
_entity.pdbx_description
1 polymer ?
#
loop_
_entity_poly.entity_id
_entity_poly.type
_entity_poly.pdbx_seq_one_letter_code
_entity_poly.pdbx_strand_id
1 'polypeptide(L)'
;MQKPSKSKLALIAFAAGMTLSLAANALPYPNPGESYIQTYYSDATYTEVVGERGYGDCLNPRWGVSTRYVRLVRVACPVVE
;
A
#
# COMPACT_ATOMS: atom_id res chain seq x y z
N MET A 1 13.69 20.83 40.93
CA MET A 1 13.33 20.47 39.54
C MET A 1 14.52 19.75 38.89
N GLN A 2 14.46 18.41 38.75
CA GLN A 2 15.51 17.64 38.06
C GLN A 2 15.34 17.80 36.55
N LYS A 3 16.33 18.39 35.86
CA LYS A 3 16.35 18.50 34.40
C LYS A 3 16.42 17.09 33.79
N PRO A 4 15.51 16.73 32.87
CA PRO A 4 15.56 15.43 32.21
C PRO A 4 16.86 15.33 31.40
N SER A 5 17.62 14.24 31.62
CA SER A 5 18.84 13.94 30.89
C SER A 5 18.54 13.80 29.39
N LYS A 6 19.35 14.45 28.53
CA LYS A 6 19.20 14.49 27.05
C LYS A 6 19.01 13.09 26.43
N SER A 7 19.57 12.06 27.07
CA SER A 7 19.44 10.65 26.66
C SER A 7 18.00 10.11 26.76
N LYS A 8 17.23 10.50 27.79
CA LYS A 8 15.82 10.08 27.93
C LYS A 8 14.93 10.73 26.87
N LEU A 9 15.24 11.97 26.50
CA LEU A 9 14.52 12.74 25.48
C LEU A 9 14.73 12.15 24.08
N ALA A 10 15.97 11.72 23.77
CA ALA A 10 16.29 11.02 22.53
C ALA A 10 15.59 9.66 22.43
N LEU A 11 15.50 8.91 23.54
CA LEU A 11 14.82 7.60 23.56
C LEU A 11 13.31 7.73 23.31
N ILE A 12 12.67 8.75 23.89
CA ILE A 12 11.25 9.04 23.66
C ILE A 12 11.01 9.46 22.20
N ALA A 13 11.88 10.31 21.64
CA ALA A 13 11.78 10.73 20.23
C ALA A 13 11.95 9.54 19.27
N PHE A 14 12.88 8.63 19.56
CA PHE A 14 13.10 7.42 18.77
C PHE A 14 11.91 6.46 18.83
N ALA A 15 11.34 6.24 20.03
CA ALA A 15 10.15 5.42 20.21
C ALA A 15 8.92 6.00 19.49
N ALA A 16 8.71 7.32 19.55
CA ALA A 16 7.63 8.00 18.83
C ALA A 16 7.82 7.98 17.31
N GLY A 17 9.06 8.06 16.81
CA GLY A 17 9.36 7.93 15.39
C GLY A 17 9.06 6.52 14.84
N MET A 18 9.33 5.48 15.64
CA MET A 18 9.04 4.10 15.26
C MET A 18 7.53 3.81 15.20
N THR A 19 6.73 4.28 16.16
CA THR A 19 5.28 4.01 16.15
C THR A 19 4.55 4.65 14.97
N LEU A 20 4.99 5.83 14.51
CA LEU A 20 4.43 6.49 13.32
C LEU A 20 4.80 5.79 12.00
N SER A 21 5.85 4.96 11.99
CA SER A 21 6.32 4.30 10.77
C SER A 21 5.53 3.03 10.40
N LEU A 22 4.70 2.49 11.30
CA LEU A 22 3.95 1.24 11.08
C LEU A 22 2.57 1.43 10.46
N ALA A 23 2.11 2.66 10.18
CA ALA A 23 0.88 2.90 9.42
C ALA A 23 1.05 2.64 7.91
N ALA A 24 1.86 1.65 7.54
CA ALA A 24 2.12 1.23 6.17
C ALA A 24 0.89 0.46 5.63
N ASN A 25 -0.12 1.22 5.22
CA ASN A 25 -1.12 0.93 4.18
C ASN A 25 -1.37 -0.55 3.87
N ALA A 26 -1.98 -1.28 4.80
CA ALA A 26 -2.74 -2.47 4.41
C ALA A 26 -4.00 -1.96 3.71
N LEU A 27 -4.13 -2.23 2.41
CA LEU A 27 -5.36 -1.92 1.69
C LEU A 27 -6.52 -2.63 2.38
N PRO A 28 -7.64 -1.93 2.68
CA PRO A 28 -8.81 -2.61 3.22
C PRO A 28 -9.28 -3.67 2.24
N TYR A 29 -9.80 -4.78 2.76
CA TYR A 29 -10.43 -5.79 1.91
C TYR A 29 -11.58 -5.14 1.11
N PRO A 30 -11.72 -5.38 -0.21
CA PRO A 30 -12.81 -4.83 -1.02
C PRO A 30 -14.19 -5.28 -0.53
N ASN A 31 -15.25 -4.57 -0.88
CA ASN A 31 -16.60 -5.02 -0.52
C ASN A 31 -16.97 -6.31 -1.28
N PRO A 32 -18.01 -7.05 -0.84
CA PRO A 32 -18.49 -8.22 -1.56
C PRO A 32 -18.79 -7.89 -3.02
N GLY A 33 -18.24 -8.68 -3.95
CA GLY A 33 -18.39 -8.47 -5.38
C GLY A 33 -17.55 -7.32 -5.94
N GLU A 34 -16.55 -6.84 -5.20
CA GLU A 34 -15.55 -5.89 -5.68
C GLU A 34 -14.14 -6.52 -5.65
N SER A 35 -13.25 -5.96 -6.46
CA SER A 35 -11.82 -6.25 -6.41
C SER A 35 -11.03 -4.97 -6.63
N TYR A 36 -9.77 -4.98 -6.21
CA TYR A 36 -8.81 -3.95 -6.54
C TYR A 36 -7.83 -4.46 -7.59
N ILE A 37 -7.49 -3.60 -8.55
CA ILE A 37 -6.42 -3.83 -9.52
C ILE A 37 -5.32 -2.82 -9.28
N GLN A 38 -4.12 -3.34 -9.05
CA GLN A 38 -2.88 -2.60 -8.96
C GLN A 38 -2.14 -2.71 -10.28
N THR A 39 -2.02 -1.61 -11.02
CA THR A 39 -1.19 -1.54 -12.23
C THR A 39 0.14 -0.89 -11.88
N TYR A 40 1.24 -1.59 -12.16
CA TYR A 40 2.60 -1.13 -11.87
C TYR A 40 3.27 -0.59 -13.13
N TYR A 41 4.03 0.49 -12.96
CA TYR A 41 4.70 1.21 -14.04
C TYR A 41 6.22 1.23 -13.82
N SER A 42 6.97 1.39 -14.91
CA SER A 42 8.45 1.43 -14.85
C SER A 42 8.96 2.65 -14.07
N ASP A 43 8.27 3.79 -14.19
CA ASP A 43 8.66 5.05 -13.56
C ASP A 43 7.46 5.92 -13.11
N ALA A 44 7.77 7.13 -12.62
CA ALA A 44 6.80 8.09 -12.12
C ALA A 44 5.94 8.78 -13.19
N THR A 45 6.19 8.53 -14.49
CA THR A 45 5.39 9.08 -15.58
C THR A 45 4.10 8.29 -15.82
N TYR A 46 4.04 7.05 -15.32
CA TYR A 46 2.90 6.14 -15.46
C TYR A 46 2.50 5.85 -16.92
N THR A 47 3.48 5.73 -17.83
CA THR A 47 3.22 5.45 -19.26
C THR A 47 3.45 3.99 -19.65
N GLU A 48 4.45 3.33 -19.09
CA GLU A 48 4.83 1.96 -19.44
C GLU A 48 4.42 1.00 -18.31
N VAL A 49 3.51 0.07 -18.61
CA VAL A 49 3.03 -0.95 -17.66
C VAL A 49 4.03 -2.10 -17.62
N VAL A 50 4.47 -2.44 -16.41
CA VAL A 50 5.46 -3.51 -16.17
C VAL A 50 4.92 -4.66 -15.32
N GLY A 51 3.68 -4.56 -14.85
CA GLY A 51 3.03 -5.63 -14.11
C GLY A 51 1.66 -5.25 -13.59
N GLU A 52 0.92 -6.25 -13.15
CA GLU A 52 -0.37 -6.06 -12.49
C GLU A 52 -0.60 -7.07 -11.37
N ARG A 53 -1.36 -6.64 -10.37
CA ARG A 53 -1.80 -7.47 -9.25
C ARG A 53 -3.26 -7.21 -8.91
N GLY A 54 -4.05 -8.26 -8.87
CA GLY A 54 -5.40 -8.25 -8.33
C GLY A 54 -5.44 -8.59 -6.85
N TYR A 55 -6.45 -8.06 -6.16
CA TYR A 55 -6.75 -8.33 -4.77
C TYR A 55 -8.26 -8.20 -4.55
N GLY A 56 -8.92 -9.30 -4.15
CA GLY A 56 -10.36 -9.32 -3.87
C GLY A 56 -11.07 -10.54 -4.44
N ASP A 57 -12.36 -10.37 -4.72
CA ASP A 57 -13.29 -11.48 -4.94
C ASP A 57 -13.26 -12.13 -6.33
N CYS A 58 -12.81 -11.43 -7.38
CA CYS A 58 -12.93 -11.95 -8.77
C CYS A 58 -11.71 -11.70 -9.65
N LEU A 59 -11.24 -10.45 -9.74
CA LEU A 59 -10.18 -10.09 -10.68
C LEU A 59 -8.82 -10.22 -9.98
N ASN A 60 -8.12 -11.29 -10.33
CA ASN A 60 -6.84 -11.68 -9.72
C ASN A 60 -5.68 -11.75 -10.73
N PRO A 61 -5.45 -10.74 -11.60
CA PRO A 61 -4.26 -10.72 -12.45
C PRO A 61 -3.00 -10.80 -11.58
N ARG A 62 -1.99 -11.53 -12.04
CA ARG A 62 -0.71 -11.63 -11.34
C ARG A 62 0.41 -11.89 -12.32
N TRP A 63 1.08 -10.82 -12.74
CA TRP A 63 2.18 -10.90 -13.68
C TRP A 63 3.13 -9.69 -13.55
N GLY A 64 4.33 -9.82 -14.12
CA GLY A 64 5.30 -8.73 -14.19
C GLY A 64 5.99 -8.43 -12.86
N VAL A 65 6.40 -7.17 -12.67
CA VAL A 65 7.19 -6.70 -11.52
C VAL A 65 6.42 -5.64 -10.72
N SER A 66 6.38 -5.80 -9.40
CA SER A 66 5.85 -4.77 -8.50
C SER A 66 6.86 -3.65 -8.33
N THR A 67 6.45 -2.42 -8.63
CA THR A 67 7.26 -1.21 -8.46
C THR A 67 6.61 -0.25 -7.46
N ARG A 68 7.32 0.82 -7.11
CA ARG A 68 6.76 1.91 -6.27
C ARG A 68 5.77 2.81 -7.03
N TYR A 69 5.74 2.70 -8.35
CA TYR A 69 4.89 3.52 -9.22
C TYR A 69 3.65 2.70 -9.58
N VAL A 70 2.62 2.82 -8.75
CA VAL A 70 1.44 1.98 -8.83
C VAL A 70 0.19 2.85 -8.87
N ARG A 71 -0.78 2.44 -9.70
CA ARG A 71 -2.16 2.95 -9.63
C ARG A 71 -3.07 1.84 -9.13
N LEU A 72 -3.95 2.19 -8.20
CA LEU A 72 -4.96 1.30 -7.65
C LEU A 72 -6.32 1.73 -8.19
N VAL A 73 -7.06 0.79 -8.77
CA VAL A 73 -8.46 1.00 -9.15
C VAL A 73 -9.34 -0.03 -8.48
N ARG A 74 -10.54 0.38 -8.07
CA ARG A 74 -11.59 -0.51 -7.60
C ARG A 74 -12.49 -0.87 -8.77
N VAL A 75 -12.81 -2.14 -8.89
CA VAL A 75 -13.63 -2.70 -9.97
C VAL A 75 -14.72 -3.57 -9.38
N ALA A 76 -15.93 -3.45 -9.94
CA ALA A 76 -17.00 -4.39 -9.64
C ALA A 76 -16.74 -5.70 -10.39
N CYS A 77 -17.05 -6.82 -9.77
CA CYS A 77 -16.92 -8.12 -10.39
C CYS A 77 -17.86 -8.23 -11.59
N PRO A 78 -17.39 -8.81 -12.71
CA PRO A 78 -18.25 -9.06 -13.84
C PRO A 78 -19.40 -9.98 -13.39
N VAL A 79 -20.63 -9.61 -13.73
CA VAL A 79 -21.78 -10.49 -13.59
C VAL A 79 -21.60 -11.55 -14.68
N VAL A 80 -21.27 -12.78 -14.27
CA VAL A 80 -21.26 -13.90 -15.21
C VAL A 80 -22.73 -14.24 -15.45
N GLU A 81 -23.28 -13.80 -16.59
CA GLU A 81 -24.57 -14.28 -17.10
C GLU A 81 -24.50 -15.77 -17.49
#